data_AF-A0A0D6AX11-F1
#
_entry.id   AF-A0A0D6AX11-F1
#
_cell.length_a   1.000
_cell.length_b   1.000
_cell.length_c   1.000
_cell.angle_alpha   90.00
_cell.angle_beta   90.00
_cell.angle_gamma   90.00
#
_symmetry.space_group_name_H-M   'P 1'
#
loop_
_entity.id
_entity.type
_entity.pdbx_description
1 polymer ?
#
loop_
_entity_poly.entity_id
_entity_poly.type
_entity_poly.pdbx_seq_one_letter_code
_entity_poly.pdbx_strand_id
1 'polypeptide(L)'
;MVDKNRGWLHHLETVYSLDPNFRMLVCVRELGQIYGSIEAQHQKTILLDFPDNLASLSPFDRADKLFNNSGVIGNPLHAMEVVQDLNSELQQRLYYVVFEHLMIEPVTVMKNIYEWLGLSPISFNPQQLPVKSSESDSHYHFKYLHRTYTQIKPPNSHVIPKRIQSELFKKYAWFYQTFYPGLLKPELTVRNL
;
A
#
# COMPACT_ATOMS: atom_id res chain seq x y z
N MET A 1 -14.30 -3.35 -16.66
CA MET A 1 -14.77 -2.78 -15.37
C MET A 1 -13.57 -2.75 -14.43
N VAL A 2 -13.43 -1.74 -13.58
CA VAL A 2 -12.34 -1.65 -12.58
C VAL A 2 -12.97 -1.61 -11.20
N ASP A 3 -12.57 -2.50 -10.32
CA ASP A 3 -12.99 -2.54 -8.92
C ASP A 3 -11.79 -2.33 -7.99
N LYS A 4 -12.00 -1.67 -6.84
CA LYS A 4 -10.95 -1.33 -5.87
C LYS A 4 -11.39 -1.73 -4.46
N ASN A 5 -10.78 -2.78 -3.92
CA ASN A 5 -10.97 -3.20 -2.54
C ASN A 5 -9.64 -3.69 -1.94
N ARG A 6 -9.34 -3.26 -0.71
CA ARG A 6 -8.15 -3.71 0.04
C ARG A 6 -8.18 -5.20 0.40
N GLY A 7 -9.36 -5.81 0.42
CA GLY A 7 -9.55 -7.23 0.72
C GLY A 7 -9.35 -8.16 -0.48
N TRP A 8 -9.16 -7.65 -1.70
CA TRP A 8 -9.16 -8.51 -2.88
C TRP A 8 -8.08 -9.59 -2.89
N LEU A 9 -6.92 -9.31 -2.30
CA LEU A 9 -5.86 -10.32 -2.17
C LEU A 9 -6.26 -11.54 -1.34
N HIS A 10 -7.17 -11.38 -0.37
CA HIS A 10 -7.68 -12.52 0.41
C HIS A 10 -8.69 -13.38 -0.35
N HIS A 11 -9.16 -12.92 -1.50
CA HIS A 11 -10.24 -13.56 -2.25
C HIS A 11 -9.79 -14.03 -3.64
N LEU A 12 -8.48 -14.20 -3.87
CA LEU A 12 -7.95 -14.53 -5.20
C LEU A 12 -8.57 -15.78 -5.81
N GLU A 13 -8.71 -16.86 -5.06
CA GLU A 13 -9.34 -18.10 -5.55
C GLU A 13 -10.82 -17.90 -5.89
N THR A 14 -11.54 -17.10 -5.07
CA THR A 14 -12.93 -16.74 -5.34
C THR A 14 -13.05 -15.88 -6.60
N VAL A 15 -12.20 -14.86 -6.74
CA VAL A 15 -12.16 -13.99 -7.93
C VAL A 15 -11.82 -14.79 -9.16
N TYR A 16 -10.85 -15.70 -9.06
CA TYR A 16 -10.50 -16.63 -10.15
C TYR A 16 -11.66 -17.52 -10.56
N SER A 17 -12.41 -18.04 -9.60
CA SER A 17 -13.60 -18.87 -9.87
C SER A 17 -14.70 -18.09 -10.58
N LEU A 18 -14.81 -16.78 -10.33
CA LEU A 18 -15.80 -15.89 -10.95
C LEU A 18 -15.37 -15.40 -12.33
N ASP A 19 -14.10 -15.02 -12.47
CA ASP A 19 -13.48 -14.55 -13.71
C ASP A 19 -12.05 -15.09 -13.83
N PRO A 20 -11.85 -16.22 -14.52
CA PRO A 20 -10.53 -16.78 -14.77
C PRO A 20 -9.64 -15.91 -15.68
N ASN A 21 -10.08 -14.73 -16.13
CA ASN A 21 -9.26 -13.78 -16.89
C ASN A 21 -8.94 -12.52 -16.09
N PHE A 22 -9.28 -12.49 -14.80
CA PHE A 22 -9.01 -11.31 -13.97
C PHE A 22 -7.51 -10.97 -13.96
N ARG A 23 -7.26 -9.68 -13.79
CA ARG A 23 -5.94 -9.08 -13.58
C ARG A 23 -6.04 -8.15 -12.39
N MET A 24 -5.09 -8.23 -11.47
CA MET A 24 -5.11 -7.45 -10.23
C MET A 24 -3.83 -6.62 -10.08
N LEU A 25 -4.01 -5.31 -9.92
CA LEU A 25 -2.92 -4.41 -9.54
C LEU A 25 -2.81 -4.35 -8.02
N VAL A 26 -1.61 -4.57 -7.50
CA VAL A 26 -1.30 -4.49 -6.07
C VAL A 26 -0.41 -3.29 -5.82
N CYS A 27 -0.97 -2.21 -5.29
CA CYS A 27 -0.22 -1.02 -4.97
C CYS A 27 0.57 -1.22 -3.66
N VAL A 28 1.89 -1.05 -3.71
CA VAL A 28 2.78 -1.13 -2.54
C VAL A 28 3.40 0.23 -2.27
N ARG A 29 3.64 0.54 -0.99
CA ARG A 29 4.24 1.80 -0.54
C ARG A 29 5.18 1.54 0.63
N GLU A 30 6.21 2.38 0.82
CA GLU A 30 7.16 2.22 1.92
C GLU A 30 6.41 2.25 3.27
N LEU A 31 6.63 1.21 4.09
CA LEU A 31 5.80 0.96 5.28
C LEU A 31 5.89 2.09 6.32
N GLY A 32 7.09 2.67 6.49
CA GLY A 32 7.29 3.82 7.36
C GLY A 32 6.54 5.06 6.88
N GLN A 33 6.45 5.29 5.57
CA GLN A 33 5.67 6.37 4.98
C GLN A 33 4.16 6.15 5.12
N ILE A 34 3.67 4.90 5.02
CA ILE A 34 2.26 4.57 5.31
C ILE A 34 1.94 4.92 6.77
N TYR A 35 2.72 4.37 7.70
CA TYR A 35 2.53 4.60 9.13
C TYR A 35 2.67 6.08 9.51
N GLY A 36 3.71 6.74 9.01
CA GLY A 36 3.94 8.16 9.25
C GLY A 36 2.82 9.05 8.71
N SER A 37 2.16 8.66 7.61
CA SER A 37 0.99 9.37 7.09
C SER A 37 -0.21 9.27 8.03
N ILE A 38 -0.47 8.06 8.54
CA ILE A 38 -1.53 7.80 9.52
C ILE A 38 -1.26 8.58 10.82
N GLU A 39 -0.03 8.54 11.34
CA GLU A 39 0.33 9.30 12.55
C GLU A 39 0.21 10.81 12.34
N ALA A 40 0.69 11.33 11.20
CA ALA A 40 0.58 12.75 10.89
C ALA A 40 -0.89 13.20 10.81
N GLN A 41 -1.78 12.34 10.30
CA GLN A 41 -3.22 12.60 10.30
C GLN A 41 -3.84 12.47 11.69
N HIS A 42 -3.40 11.51 12.49
CA HIS A 42 -3.83 11.35 13.87
C HIS A 42 -3.49 12.60 14.71
N GLN A 43 -2.29 13.19 14.55
CA GLN A 43 -1.92 14.44 15.23
C GLN A 43 -2.85 15.61 14.90
N LYS A 44 -3.38 15.67 13.67
CA LYS A 44 -4.35 16.70 13.26
C LYS A 44 -5.77 16.44 13.77
N THR A 45 -6.03 15.22 14.24
CA THR A 45 -7.36 14.74 14.64
C THR A 45 -7.29 14.12 16.03
N ILE A 46 -6.45 14.66 16.92
CA ILE A 46 -6.12 14.05 18.22
C ILE A 46 -7.35 13.83 19.12
N LEU A 47 -8.41 14.64 18.94
CA LEU A 47 -9.67 14.54 19.67
C LEU A 47 -10.61 13.44 19.13
N LEU A 48 -10.28 12.83 17.99
CA LEU A 48 -11.03 11.73 17.40
C LEU A 48 -10.26 10.42 17.62
N ASP A 49 -10.95 9.36 17.99
CA ASP A 49 -10.33 8.03 18.04
C ASP A 49 -10.24 7.42 16.64
N PHE A 50 -9.38 6.42 16.49
CA PHE A 50 -9.43 5.47 15.39
C PHE A 50 -10.71 4.62 15.49
N PRO A 51 -11.24 4.11 14.37
CA PRO A 51 -12.31 3.09 14.40
C PRO A 51 -11.96 1.90 15.30
N ASP A 52 -10.66 1.56 15.38
CA ASP A 52 -10.13 0.44 16.17
C ASP A 52 -9.70 0.83 17.59
N ASN A 53 -10.07 2.03 18.09
CA ASN A 53 -9.77 2.53 19.44
C ASN A 53 -8.27 2.55 19.79
N LEU A 54 -7.48 3.27 18.98
CA LEU A 54 -6.01 3.30 19.08
C LEU A 54 -5.46 4.62 19.62
N ALA A 55 -6.29 5.65 19.84
CA ALA A 55 -5.81 7.00 20.16
C ALA A 55 -5.05 7.08 21.50
N SER A 56 -5.46 6.29 22.50
CA SER A 56 -4.83 6.27 23.83
C SER A 56 -3.45 5.58 23.86
N LEU A 57 -3.11 4.85 22.81
CA LEU A 57 -1.88 4.07 22.74
C LEU A 57 -0.65 4.97 22.54
N SER A 58 0.54 4.46 22.88
CA SER A 58 1.77 5.13 22.43
C SER A 58 1.90 5.00 20.90
N PRO A 59 2.70 5.86 20.24
CA PRO A 59 2.97 5.69 18.81
C PRO A 59 3.51 4.29 18.48
N PHE A 60 4.35 3.73 19.34
CA PHE A 60 4.87 2.39 19.11
C PHE A 60 3.78 1.32 19.20
N ASP A 61 2.93 1.37 20.23
CA ASP A 61 1.84 0.40 20.39
C ASP A 61 0.79 0.55 19.27
N ARG A 62 0.57 1.78 18.76
CA ARG A 62 -0.23 1.99 17.54
C ARG A 62 0.41 1.34 16.33
N ALA A 63 1.71 1.51 16.12
CA ALA A 63 2.41 0.82 15.03
C ALA A 63 2.19 -0.70 15.15
N ASP A 64 2.43 -1.28 16.33
CA ASP A 64 2.23 -2.71 16.56
C ASP A 64 0.79 -3.16 16.24
N LYS A 65 -0.23 -2.37 16.62
CA LYS A 65 -1.63 -2.66 16.31
C LYS A 65 -1.95 -2.52 14.82
N LEU A 66 -1.49 -1.47 14.15
CA LEU A 66 -1.74 -1.24 12.72
C LEU A 66 -1.07 -2.32 11.84
N PHE A 67 0.09 -2.81 12.27
CA PHE A 67 0.89 -3.83 11.58
C PHE A 67 0.60 -5.28 12.02
N ASN A 68 -0.34 -5.53 12.94
CA ASN A 68 -0.74 -6.90 13.25
C ASN A 68 -1.56 -7.52 12.09
N ASN A 69 -1.75 -8.84 12.10
CA ASN A 69 -2.40 -9.58 11.00
C ASN A 69 -3.88 -9.17 10.75
N SER A 70 -4.53 -8.55 11.73
CA SER A 70 -5.89 -7.98 11.63
C SER A 70 -5.90 -6.47 11.41
N GLY A 71 -4.73 -5.84 11.47
CA GLY A 71 -4.56 -4.40 11.42
C GLY A 71 -4.63 -3.89 10.00
N VAL A 72 -5.00 -2.62 9.83
CA VAL A 72 -5.24 -2.02 8.50
C VAL A 72 -4.02 -2.09 7.56
N ILE A 73 -2.79 -2.20 8.10
CA ILE A 73 -1.57 -2.36 7.31
C ILE A 73 -1.13 -3.82 7.29
N GLY A 74 -1.11 -4.49 8.44
CA GLY A 74 -0.59 -5.86 8.54
C GLY A 74 -1.47 -6.89 7.83
N ASN A 75 -2.79 -6.69 7.78
CA ASN A 75 -3.71 -7.60 7.09
C ASN A 75 -3.41 -7.74 5.58
N PRO A 76 -3.32 -6.67 4.77
CA PRO A 76 -2.95 -6.80 3.36
C PRO A 76 -1.51 -7.26 3.15
N LEU A 77 -0.57 -6.93 4.04
CA LEU A 77 0.80 -7.47 3.98
C LEU A 77 0.82 -8.98 4.17
N HIS A 78 0.06 -9.48 5.14
CA HIS A 78 -0.08 -10.92 5.36
C HIS A 78 -0.74 -11.60 4.15
N ALA A 79 -1.74 -10.96 3.53
CA ALA A 79 -2.32 -11.45 2.28
C ALA A 79 -1.26 -11.62 1.18
N MET A 80 -0.34 -10.66 1.03
CA MET A 80 0.76 -10.74 0.06
C MET A 80 1.73 -11.89 0.33
N GLU A 81 2.00 -12.20 1.60
CA GLU A 81 2.81 -13.38 1.97
C GLU A 81 2.08 -14.68 1.59
N VAL A 82 0.78 -14.79 1.92
CA VAL A 82 -0.05 -15.96 1.59
C VAL A 82 -0.16 -16.21 0.09
N VAL A 83 -0.09 -15.16 -0.75
CA VAL A 83 -0.04 -15.33 -2.21
C VAL A 83 1.11 -16.24 -2.66
N GLN A 84 2.24 -16.24 -1.95
CA GLN A 84 3.38 -17.09 -2.28
C GLN A 84 3.06 -18.59 -2.13
N ASP A 85 2.08 -18.93 -1.30
CA ASP A 85 1.62 -20.30 -1.07
C ASP A 85 0.58 -20.77 -2.11
N LEU A 86 0.06 -19.85 -2.94
CA LEU A 86 -0.91 -20.15 -3.99
C LEU A 86 -0.22 -20.71 -5.24
N ASN A 87 -0.99 -21.36 -6.11
CA ASN A 87 -0.45 -21.86 -7.38
C ASN A 87 0.09 -20.72 -8.27
N SER A 88 1.04 -21.06 -9.14
CA SER A 88 1.71 -20.08 -10.01
C SER A 88 0.77 -19.37 -10.97
N GLU A 89 -0.35 -19.99 -11.35
CA GLU A 89 -1.33 -19.37 -12.24
C GLU A 89 -2.01 -18.16 -11.58
N LEU A 90 -2.38 -18.28 -10.30
CA LEU A 90 -2.93 -17.17 -9.53
C LEU A 90 -1.89 -16.08 -9.29
N GLN A 91 -0.65 -16.45 -8.99
CA GLN A 91 0.44 -15.50 -8.79
C GLN A 91 0.69 -14.65 -10.05
N GLN A 92 0.63 -15.26 -11.24
CA GLN A 92 0.85 -14.57 -12.53
C GLN A 92 -0.25 -13.54 -12.89
N ARG A 93 -1.36 -13.51 -12.16
CA ARG A 93 -2.46 -12.53 -12.36
C ARG A 93 -2.25 -11.24 -11.59
N LEU A 94 -1.19 -11.15 -10.81
CA LEU A 94 -0.86 -9.99 -10.01
C LEU A 94 0.23 -9.15 -10.67
N TYR A 95 0.09 -7.83 -10.56
CA TYR A 95 1.13 -6.89 -10.93
C TYR A 95 1.32 -5.85 -9.85
N TYR A 96 2.54 -5.75 -9.32
CA TYR A 96 2.86 -4.84 -8.23
C TYR A 96 3.20 -3.45 -8.75
N VAL A 97 2.58 -2.43 -8.18
CA VAL A 97 2.83 -1.02 -8.51
C VAL A 97 3.44 -0.33 -7.30
N VAL A 98 4.73 -0.04 -7.38
CA VAL A 98 5.43 0.74 -6.34
C VAL A 98 4.97 2.18 -6.41
N PHE A 99 4.36 2.66 -5.31
CA PHE A 99 3.78 4.00 -5.21
C PHE A 99 4.80 5.08 -5.55
N GLU A 100 6.01 5.00 -5.01
CA GLU A 100 7.07 5.98 -5.25
C GLU A 100 7.46 6.06 -6.73
N HIS A 101 7.51 4.92 -7.45
CA HIS A 101 7.75 4.93 -8.90
C HIS A 101 6.59 5.60 -9.65
N LEU A 102 5.33 5.31 -9.27
CA LEU A 102 4.17 5.95 -9.89
C LEU A 102 4.19 7.47 -9.67
N MET A 103 4.67 7.93 -8.52
CA MET A 103 4.75 9.36 -8.21
C MET A 103 5.86 10.09 -8.97
N ILE A 104 6.98 9.41 -9.28
CA ILE A 104 8.15 10.01 -9.94
C ILE A 104 8.04 9.87 -11.47
N GLU A 105 7.59 8.72 -11.96
CA GLU A 105 7.54 8.38 -13.39
C GLU A 105 6.15 7.90 -13.84
N PRO A 106 5.09 8.70 -13.64
CA PRO A 106 3.71 8.25 -13.84
C PRO A 106 3.40 7.76 -15.26
N VAL A 107 4.00 8.40 -16.28
CA VAL A 107 3.79 8.00 -17.68
C VAL A 107 4.40 6.62 -17.94
N THR A 108 5.62 6.38 -17.46
CA THR A 108 6.33 5.10 -17.60
C THR A 108 5.59 3.98 -16.86
N VAL A 109 5.21 4.22 -15.61
CA VAL A 109 4.51 3.21 -14.80
C VAL A 109 3.14 2.86 -15.42
N MET A 110 2.37 3.85 -15.86
CA MET A 110 1.09 3.59 -16.52
C MET A 110 1.26 2.87 -17.86
N LYS A 111 2.29 3.20 -18.65
CA LYS A 111 2.62 2.46 -19.87
C LYS A 111 2.83 0.97 -19.57
N ASN A 112 3.65 0.65 -18.55
CA ASN A 112 3.91 -0.73 -18.16
C ASN A 112 2.63 -1.44 -17.67
N ILE A 113 1.75 -0.74 -16.95
CA ILE A 113 0.44 -1.27 -16.55
C ILE A 113 -0.41 -1.59 -17.78
N TYR A 114 -0.50 -0.70 -18.78
CA TYR A 114 -1.26 -0.96 -20.01
C TYR A 114 -0.69 -2.15 -20.79
N GLU A 115 0.64 -2.23 -20.94
CA GLU A 115 1.31 -3.36 -21.57
C GLU A 115 1.02 -4.68 -20.84
N TRP A 116 1.14 -4.69 -19.51
CA TRP A 116 0.82 -5.86 -18.71
C TRP A 116 -0.65 -6.22 -18.76
N LEU A 117 -1.57 -5.25 -18.91
CA LEU A 117 -3.01 -5.49 -19.11
C LEU A 117 -3.36 -5.91 -20.56
N GLY A 118 -2.40 -5.89 -21.49
CA GLY A 118 -2.65 -6.17 -22.91
C GLY A 118 -3.55 -5.11 -23.57
N LEU A 119 -3.50 -3.88 -23.08
CA LEU A 119 -4.32 -2.76 -23.53
C LEU A 119 -3.47 -1.73 -24.28
N SER A 120 -4.08 -1.04 -25.23
CA SER A 120 -3.42 0.10 -25.89
C SER A 120 -3.17 1.22 -24.87
N PRO A 121 -1.95 1.79 -24.82
CA PRO A 121 -1.65 2.86 -23.88
C PRO A 121 -2.49 4.10 -24.19
N ILE A 122 -3.09 4.67 -23.15
CA ILE A 122 -3.83 5.93 -23.24
C ILE A 122 -2.93 7.05 -22.75
N SER A 123 -2.78 8.09 -23.57
CA SER A 123 -2.09 9.31 -23.17
C SER A 123 -2.90 10.04 -22.10
N PHE A 124 -2.24 10.45 -21.03
CA PHE A 124 -2.82 11.32 -20.01
C PHE A 124 -1.79 12.36 -19.59
N ASN A 125 -2.25 13.49 -19.05
CA ASN A 125 -1.37 14.52 -18.50
C ASN A 125 -1.25 14.33 -16.98
N PRO A 126 -0.11 13.88 -16.43
CA PRO A 126 0.06 13.71 -14.99
C PRO A 126 -0.07 15.02 -14.20
N GLN A 127 0.07 16.18 -14.86
CA GLN A 127 -0.06 17.50 -14.26
C GLN A 127 -1.47 18.08 -14.35
N GLN A 128 -2.41 17.36 -14.97
CA GLN A 128 -3.80 17.79 -15.11
C GLN A 128 -4.74 16.58 -15.22
N LEU A 129 -5.17 16.08 -14.07
CA LEU A 129 -6.11 14.98 -13.94
C LEU A 129 -7.54 15.46 -13.70
N PRO A 130 -8.54 14.86 -14.36
CA PRO A 130 -9.93 15.03 -13.98
C PRO A 130 -10.18 14.33 -12.63
N VAL A 131 -10.66 15.08 -11.63
CA VAL A 131 -11.01 14.52 -10.32
C VAL A 131 -12.52 14.57 -10.11
N LYS A 132 -13.08 13.49 -9.56
CA LYS A 132 -14.46 13.47 -9.05
C LYS A 132 -14.49 14.03 -7.63
N SER A 133 -15.68 14.37 -7.14
CA SER A 133 -15.87 14.78 -5.75
C SER A 133 -15.36 13.69 -4.79
N SER A 134 -14.66 14.11 -3.73
CA SER A 134 -14.18 13.19 -2.69
C SER A 134 -15.33 12.50 -1.97
N GLU A 135 -15.12 11.24 -1.59
CA GLU A 135 -16.02 10.51 -0.71
C GLU A 135 -15.93 11.05 0.73
N SER A 136 -16.95 10.78 1.56
CA SER A 136 -16.92 11.16 2.98
C SER A 136 -16.06 10.17 3.79
N ASP A 137 -15.05 10.69 4.48
CA ASP A 137 -14.15 9.92 5.35
C ASP A 137 -14.65 9.78 6.80
N SER A 138 -15.89 10.20 7.09
CA SER A 138 -16.47 10.17 8.43
C SER A 138 -16.53 8.77 9.03
N HIS A 139 -16.80 7.74 8.21
CA HIS A 139 -16.77 6.34 8.63
C HIS A 139 -15.40 5.90 9.17
N TYR A 140 -14.32 6.55 8.71
CA TYR A 140 -12.95 6.28 9.16
C TYR A 140 -12.48 7.25 10.24
N HIS A 141 -13.41 8.00 10.85
CA HIS A 141 -13.14 9.05 11.83
C HIS A 141 -12.07 10.05 11.35
N PHE A 142 -12.01 10.28 10.03
CA PHE A 142 -10.99 11.11 9.37
C PHE A 142 -9.54 10.69 9.62
N LYS A 143 -9.29 9.43 10.02
CA LYS A 143 -7.94 8.85 10.19
C LYS A 143 -7.33 8.39 8.87
N TYR A 144 -8.17 7.96 7.92
CA TYR A 144 -7.77 7.47 6.61
C TYR A 144 -8.48 8.29 5.54
N LEU A 145 -7.79 9.29 4.98
CA LEU A 145 -8.40 10.24 4.05
C LEU A 145 -8.38 9.73 2.61
N HIS A 146 -9.52 9.78 1.91
CA HIS A 146 -9.64 9.47 0.49
C HIS A 146 -9.57 10.75 -0.36
N ARG A 147 -8.44 11.47 -0.25
CA ARG A 147 -8.22 12.70 -1.05
C ARG A 147 -7.81 12.37 -2.48
N THR A 148 -8.50 13.02 -3.42
CA THR A 148 -8.13 13.05 -4.84
C THR A 148 -7.28 14.28 -5.14
N TYR A 149 -6.33 14.13 -6.06
CA TYR A 149 -5.43 15.20 -6.48
C TYR A 149 -5.54 15.42 -7.99
N THR A 150 -5.50 16.68 -8.42
CA THR A 150 -5.52 17.06 -9.84
C THR A 150 -4.17 16.83 -10.53
N GLN A 151 -3.15 16.40 -9.79
CA GLN A 151 -1.80 16.16 -10.29
C GLN A 151 -1.18 14.98 -9.57
N ILE A 152 -0.37 14.20 -10.28
CA ILE A 152 0.48 13.17 -9.70
C ILE A 152 1.80 13.81 -9.30
N LYS A 153 2.08 13.82 -8.00
CA LYS A 153 3.36 14.26 -7.45
C LYS A 153 3.64 13.55 -6.13
N PRO A 154 4.93 13.36 -5.76
CA PRO A 154 5.28 12.79 -4.47
C PRO A 154 4.62 13.57 -3.32
N PRO A 155 4.01 12.87 -2.34
CA PRO A 155 3.55 13.52 -1.11
C PRO A 155 4.76 13.95 -0.27
N ASN A 156 4.51 14.82 0.72
CA ASN A 156 5.54 15.15 1.70
C ASN A 156 5.98 13.88 2.44
N SER A 157 7.29 13.73 2.62
CA SER A 157 7.84 12.62 3.41
C SER A 157 7.44 12.73 4.88
N HIS A 158 7.13 11.60 5.48
CA HIS A 158 6.84 11.48 6.90
C HIS A 158 8.05 10.93 7.63
N VAL A 159 8.48 11.65 8.67
CA VAL A 159 9.52 11.19 9.59
C VAL A 159 8.86 10.41 10.72
N ILE A 160 9.32 9.18 10.94
CA ILE A 160 8.87 8.33 12.05
C ILE A 160 10.02 8.08 13.04
N PRO A 161 9.73 7.74 14.31
CA PRO A 161 10.76 7.39 15.27
C PRO A 161 11.69 6.27 14.75
N LYS A 162 13.02 6.47 14.87
CA LYS A 162 14.04 5.52 14.40
C LYS A 162 13.84 4.09 14.92
N ARG A 163 13.34 3.95 16.14
CA ARG A 163 13.01 2.67 16.76
C ARG A 163 11.94 1.92 15.95
N ILE A 164 10.85 2.60 15.59
CA ILE A 164 9.77 2.01 14.78
C ILE A 164 10.31 1.62 13.40
N GLN A 165 11.02 2.52 12.72
CA GLN A 165 11.60 2.21 11.40
C GLN A 165 12.51 0.98 11.44
N SER A 166 13.34 0.85 12.49
CA SER A 166 14.24 -0.30 12.65
C SER A 166 13.47 -1.60 12.84
N GLU A 167 12.37 -1.59 13.60
CA GLU A 167 11.50 -2.77 13.77
C GLU A 167 10.76 -3.13 12.47
N LEU A 168 10.33 -2.14 11.68
CA LEU A 168 9.74 -2.40 10.36
C LEU A 168 10.74 -3.10 9.42
N PHE A 169 11.99 -2.62 9.35
CA PHE A 169 13.02 -3.26 8.53
C PHE A 169 13.31 -4.70 8.95
N LYS A 170 13.33 -4.99 10.26
CA LYS A 170 13.56 -6.35 10.76
C LYS A 170 12.37 -7.26 10.47
N LYS A 171 11.16 -6.83 10.84
CA LYS A 171 9.95 -7.66 10.78
C LYS A 171 9.50 -7.92 9.34
N TYR A 172 9.65 -6.94 8.47
CA TYR A 172 9.21 -7.01 7.07
C TYR A 172 10.41 -7.01 6.12
N ALA A 173 11.51 -7.65 6.49
CA ALA A 173 12.72 -7.69 5.68
C ALA A 173 12.44 -8.17 4.24
N TRP A 174 11.58 -9.18 4.07
CA TRP A 174 11.15 -9.65 2.75
C TRP A 174 10.56 -8.53 1.89
N PHE A 175 9.68 -7.70 2.45
CA PHE A 175 8.99 -6.63 1.73
C PHE A 175 10.00 -5.60 1.23
N TYR A 176 10.94 -5.22 2.11
CA TYR A 176 11.98 -4.27 1.76
C TYR A 176 12.97 -4.87 0.75
N GLN A 177 13.36 -6.14 0.86
CA GLN A 177 14.22 -6.80 -0.12
C GLN A 177 13.57 -6.82 -1.51
N THR A 178 12.26 -7.08 -1.58
CA THR A 178 11.51 -7.15 -2.84
C THR A 178 11.27 -5.77 -3.46
N PHE A 179 10.76 -4.81 -2.69
CA PHE A 179 10.25 -3.55 -3.25
C PHE A 179 11.14 -2.34 -3.00
N TYR A 180 12.00 -2.37 -1.99
CA TYR A 180 12.85 -1.25 -1.58
C TYR A 180 14.27 -1.68 -1.18
N PRO A 181 14.99 -2.49 -1.99
CA PRO A 181 16.25 -3.10 -1.58
C PRO A 181 17.32 -2.06 -1.19
N GLY A 182 17.30 -0.88 -1.81
CA GLY A 182 18.20 0.22 -1.50
C GLY A 182 18.01 0.86 -0.11
N LEU A 183 16.92 0.55 0.59
CA LEU A 183 16.66 1.04 1.95
C LEU A 183 17.20 0.10 3.03
N LEU A 184 17.53 -1.14 2.68
CA LEU A 184 18.12 -2.09 3.63
C LEU A 184 19.60 -1.82 3.79
N LYS A 185 20.06 -1.79 5.05
CA LYS A 185 21.49 -1.85 5.33
C LYS A 185 22.01 -3.26 4.96
N PRO A 186 23.24 -3.39 4.43
CA PRO A 186 23.80 -4.69 3.99
C PRO A 186 23.72 -5.81 5.05
N GLU A 187 23.77 -5.45 6.33
CA GLU A 187 23.73 -6.38 7.46
C GLU A 187 22.36 -7.09 7.65
N LEU A 188 21.28 -6.57 7.06
CA LEU A 188 19.93 -7.14 7.15
C LEU A 188 19.55 -8.01 5.94
N THR A 189 20.41 -8.06 4.91
CA THR A 189 20.14 -8.78 3.65
C THR A 189 20.45 -10.29 3.77
N VAL A 190 21.22 -10.71 4.78
CA VAL A 190 21.79 -12.06 4.88
C VAL A 190 21.09 -12.90 5.94
N ARG A 191 19.78 -13.14 5.80
CA ARG A 191 19.06 -14.19 6.56
C ARG A 191 17.83 -14.64 5.79
N ASN A 192 18.02 -15.36 4.68
CA ASN A 192 17.07 -16.34 4.11
C ASN A 192 17.67 -16.92 2.81
N LEU A 193 18.41 -18.02 2.96
CA LEU A 193 18.51 -19.12 2.00
C LEU A 193 18.22 -20.40 2.78
#